data_AF-A0A8T7CQ54-F1
#
_entry.id   AF-A0A8T7CQ54-F1
#
_cell.length_a   1.000
_cell.length_b   1.000
_cell.length_c   1.000
_cell.angle_alpha   90.00
_cell.angle_beta   90.00
_cell.angle_gamma   90.00
#
_symmetry.space_group_name_H-M   'P 1'
#
loop_
_entity.id
_entity.type
_entity.pdbx_description
1 polymer ?
#
loop_
_entity_poly.entity_id
_entity_poly.type
_entity_poly.pdbx_seq_one_letter_code
_entity_poly.pdbx_strand_id
1 'polypeptide(L)'
;IFTFQFVVLRQAIPHLKQVLIGLTYVVLGLGLFLVGLEEALFPLGQLMAEQLTDPAFIHGSAEKLGELLNWQDYAWVYIFAASIGFATTLAEPSLIAVAIKARQVSGGAITVWGLRISVAIGVAIGIALGTFRIVTGTPLHYYIIVGYVFVIIQTAFAPRMIIPLAYDSGGVTTSTVTVPLVAALGLGLAATVPGRSPLLDGFGLIAFASLFPIMSVMGYAQISEWRYKRDVKQKEREKQLKSE
;
A
#
# COMPACT_ATOMS: atom_id res chain seq x y z
N ILE A 1 -21.29 9.15 -8.06
CA ILE A 1 -22.40 8.75 -7.15
C ILE A 1 -23.71 9.43 -7.56
N PHE A 2 -23.80 10.75 -7.55
CA PHE A 2 -25.04 11.48 -7.90
C PHE A 2 -25.58 11.15 -9.31
N THR A 3 -24.70 11.10 -10.30
CA THR A 3 -25.07 10.69 -11.66
C THR A 3 -25.64 9.28 -11.71
N PHE A 4 -25.03 8.33 -10.99
CA PHE A 4 -25.49 6.95 -10.93
C PHE A 4 -26.87 6.85 -10.25
N GLN A 5 -27.07 7.55 -9.13
CA GLN A 5 -28.34 7.53 -8.40
C GLN A 5 -29.50 8.16 -9.18
N PHE A 6 -29.24 9.28 -9.85
CA PHE A 6 -30.28 10.03 -10.56
C PHE A 6 -30.59 9.43 -11.94
N VAL A 7 -29.55 9.00 -12.68
CA VAL A 7 -29.69 8.53 -14.06
C VAL A 7 -29.99 7.03 -14.12
N VAL A 8 -29.30 6.21 -13.31
CA VAL A 8 -29.44 4.74 -13.36
C VAL A 8 -30.53 4.27 -12.41
N LEU A 9 -30.46 4.66 -11.14
CA LEU A 9 -31.42 4.20 -10.11
C LEU A 9 -32.73 4.99 -10.12
N ARG A 10 -32.77 6.19 -10.73
CA ARG A 10 -33.94 7.08 -10.78
C ARG A 10 -34.60 7.31 -9.41
N GLN A 11 -33.78 7.38 -8.35
CA GLN A 11 -34.24 7.60 -6.98
C GLN A 11 -33.80 8.98 -6.48
N ALA A 12 -34.68 9.64 -5.71
CA ALA A 12 -34.31 10.85 -4.99
C ALA A 12 -33.27 10.54 -3.92
N ILE A 13 -32.28 11.43 -3.76
CA ILE A 13 -31.19 11.25 -2.79
C ILE A 13 -31.77 11.41 -1.38
N PRO A 14 -31.75 10.36 -0.53
CA PRO A 14 -32.20 10.47 0.86
C PRO A 14 -31.34 11.48 1.60
N HIS A 15 -31.96 12.34 2.41
CA HIS A 15 -31.26 13.34 3.24
C HIS A 15 -30.28 14.26 2.48
N LEU A 16 -30.66 14.72 1.28
CA LEU A 16 -29.81 15.55 0.40
C LEU A 16 -29.06 16.69 1.13
N LYS A 17 -29.72 17.41 2.05
CA LYS A 17 -29.08 18.48 2.83
C LYS A 17 -27.90 17.97 3.66
N GLN A 18 -28.07 16.84 4.36
CA GLN A 18 -27.01 16.24 5.17
C GLN A 18 -25.86 15.72 4.29
N VAL A 19 -26.19 15.14 3.13
CA VAL A 19 -25.19 14.67 2.16
C VAL A 19 -24.37 15.84 1.62
N LEU A 20 -25.01 16.96 1.26
CA LEU A 20 -24.31 18.15 0.77
C LEU A 20 -23.42 18.78 1.84
N ILE A 21 -23.91 18.92 3.08
CA ILE A 21 -23.13 19.43 4.20
C ILE A 21 -21.92 18.52 4.48
N GLY A 22 -22.16 17.20 4.54
CA GLY A 22 -21.11 16.21 4.74
C GLY A 22 -20.06 16.24 3.63
N LEU A 23 -20.50 16.36 2.37
CA LEU A 23 -19.60 16.49 1.22
C LEU A 23 -18.73 17.75 1.32
N THR A 24 -19.32 18.88 1.70
CA THR A 24 -18.56 20.12 1.92
C THR A 24 -17.50 19.95 3.01
N TYR A 25 -17.85 19.34 4.15
CA TYR A 25 -16.87 19.08 5.22
C TYR A 25 -15.78 18.11 4.78
N VAL A 26 -16.11 17.09 3.99
CA VAL A 26 -15.11 16.16 3.44
C VAL A 26 -14.16 16.88 2.49
N VAL A 27 -14.67 17.71 1.57
CA VAL A 27 -13.84 18.46 0.62
C VAL A 27 -12.92 19.45 1.35
N LEU A 28 -13.46 20.21 2.31
CA LEU A 28 -12.66 21.14 3.11
C LEU A 28 -11.63 20.40 3.97
N GLY A 29 -12.03 19.33 4.65
CA GLY A 29 -11.15 18.53 5.50
C GLY A 29 -10.03 17.87 4.70
N LEU A 30 -10.34 17.31 3.53
CA LEU A 30 -9.33 16.76 2.62
C LEU A 30 -8.41 17.84 2.05
N GLY A 31 -8.94 19.00 1.70
CA GLY A 31 -8.13 20.13 1.24
C GLY A 31 -7.12 20.58 2.30
N LEU A 32 -7.58 20.83 3.53
CA LEU A 32 -6.70 21.19 4.65
C LEU A 32 -5.69 20.09 4.98
N PHE A 33 -6.11 18.82 4.91
CA PHE A 33 -5.24 17.68 5.12
C PHE A 33 -4.14 17.59 4.07
N LEU A 34 -4.48 17.74 2.78
CA LEU A 34 -3.50 17.73 1.69
C LEU A 34 -2.50 18.88 1.81
N VAL A 35 -2.96 20.09 2.12
CA VAL A 35 -2.06 21.25 2.39
C VAL A 35 -1.16 20.95 3.59
N GLY A 36 -1.69 20.37 4.67
CA GLY A 36 -0.88 19.94 5.81
C GLY A 36 0.17 18.89 5.45
N LEU A 37 -0.15 17.95 4.56
CA LEU A 37 0.83 16.99 4.05
C LEU A 37 1.92 17.67 3.21
N GLU A 38 1.53 18.59 2.32
CA GLU A 38 2.43 19.32 1.43
C GLU A 38 3.41 20.20 2.19
N GLU A 39 2.96 20.87 3.26
CA GLU A 39 3.80 21.77 4.05
C GLU A 39 4.64 21.04 5.12
N ALA A 40 4.18 19.89 5.63
CA ALA A 40 4.85 19.20 6.73
C ALA A 40 5.56 17.90 6.30
N LEU A 41 4.84 16.99 5.65
CA LEU A 41 5.33 15.62 5.41
C LEU A 41 6.16 15.51 4.14
N PHE A 42 5.85 16.29 3.11
CA PHE A 42 6.61 16.28 1.85
C PHE A 42 8.01 16.85 2.03
N PRO A 43 8.21 18.04 2.66
CA PRO A 43 9.53 18.61 2.87
C PRO A 43 10.34 17.74 3.84
N LEU A 44 9.70 17.13 4.84
CA LEU A 44 10.36 16.19 5.73
C LEU A 44 10.84 14.93 4.98
N GLY A 45 10.00 14.38 4.10
CA GLY A 45 10.39 13.25 3.24
C GLY A 45 11.53 13.61 2.29
N GLN A 46 11.50 14.80 1.69
CA GLN A 46 12.55 15.29 0.80
C GLN A 46 13.87 15.54 1.55
N LEU A 47 13.83 16.22 2.71
CA LEU A 47 15.02 16.44 3.54
C LEU A 47 15.64 15.12 4.03
N MET A 48 14.81 14.15 4.43
CA MET A 48 15.29 12.81 4.79
C MET A 48 15.89 12.09 3.59
N ALA A 49 15.26 12.17 2.40
CA ALA A 49 15.83 11.62 1.19
C ALA A 49 17.16 12.28 0.84
N GLU A 50 17.26 13.62 0.88
CA GLU A 50 18.51 14.37 0.65
C GLU A 50 19.60 13.94 1.63
N GLN A 51 19.31 13.87 2.93
CA GLN A 51 20.28 13.44 3.94
C GLN A 51 20.71 11.98 3.79
N LEU A 52 19.78 11.08 3.48
CA LEU A 52 20.07 9.65 3.30
C LEU A 52 20.70 9.34 1.95
N THR A 53 20.63 10.25 0.99
CA THR A 53 21.28 10.14 -0.33
C THR A 53 22.52 11.01 -0.47
N ASP A 54 22.89 11.76 0.59
CA ASP A 54 24.10 12.57 0.63
C ASP A 54 25.33 11.66 0.48
N PRO A 55 26.20 11.93 -0.52
CA PRO A 55 27.45 11.18 -0.70
C PRO A 55 28.32 11.12 0.57
N ALA A 56 28.32 12.14 1.42
CA ALA A 56 29.06 12.16 2.67
C ALA A 56 28.46 11.21 3.71
N PHE A 57 27.13 11.11 3.78
CA PHE A 57 26.43 10.15 4.63
C PHE A 57 26.64 8.71 4.13
N ILE A 58 26.59 8.51 2.82
CA ILE A 58 26.76 7.20 2.18
C ILE A 58 28.21 6.67 2.29
N HIS A 59 29.22 7.52 2.05
CA HIS A 59 30.62 7.07 2.01
C HIS A 59 31.33 7.13 3.38
N GLY A 60 30.75 7.80 4.38
CA GLY A 60 31.30 7.92 5.75
C GLY A 60 32.62 8.68 5.88
N SER A 61 33.36 8.91 4.79
CA SER A 61 34.63 9.67 4.73
C SER A 61 34.94 10.12 3.30
N ALA A 62 35.55 11.31 3.16
CA ALA A 62 35.84 11.96 1.88
C ALA A 62 36.84 11.22 0.97
N GLU A 63 37.50 10.16 1.45
CA GLU A 63 38.47 9.38 0.65
C GLU A 63 37.82 8.46 -0.40
N LYS A 64 36.52 8.16 -0.28
CA LYS A 64 35.79 7.29 -1.22
C LYS A 64 34.92 8.03 -2.24
N LEU A 65 35.11 9.34 -2.43
CA LEU A 65 34.39 10.18 -3.39
C LEU A 65 34.54 9.75 -4.87
N GLY A 66 35.34 8.72 -5.17
CA GLY A 66 35.54 8.15 -6.51
C GLY A 66 34.89 6.79 -6.78
N GLU A 67 34.29 6.11 -5.78
CA GLU A 67 33.58 4.84 -6.01
C GLU A 67 32.18 5.11 -6.56
N LEU A 68 31.76 4.35 -7.58
CA LEU A 68 30.40 4.42 -8.13
C LEU A 68 29.40 4.03 -7.03
N LEU A 69 28.44 4.92 -6.76
CA LEU A 69 27.32 4.67 -5.84
C LEU A 69 26.65 3.33 -6.19
N ASN A 70 26.71 2.37 -5.26
CA ASN A 70 26.06 1.09 -5.42
C ASN A 70 24.65 1.16 -4.83
N TRP A 71 23.72 0.38 -5.37
CA TRP A 71 22.34 0.31 -4.88
C TRP A 71 22.24 -0.11 -3.39
N GLN A 72 23.24 -0.81 -2.88
CA GLN A 72 23.31 -1.25 -1.48
C GLN A 72 23.46 -0.09 -0.50
N ASP A 73 24.06 1.01 -0.95
CA ASP A 73 24.34 2.18 -0.13
C ASP A 73 23.06 2.94 0.26
N TYR A 74 21.97 2.72 -0.48
CA TYR A 74 20.66 3.33 -0.27
C TYR A 74 19.77 2.52 0.70
N ALA A 75 20.33 1.56 1.44
CA ALA A 75 19.57 0.69 2.34
C ALA A 75 18.67 1.47 3.33
N TRP A 76 19.17 2.57 3.89
CA TRP A 76 18.40 3.41 4.80
C TRP A 76 17.22 4.10 4.12
N VAL A 77 17.37 4.48 2.84
CA VAL A 77 16.26 5.03 2.05
C VAL A 77 15.18 3.97 1.85
N TYR A 78 15.55 2.71 1.59
CA TYR A 78 14.60 1.61 1.44
C TYR A 78 13.83 1.33 2.72
N ILE A 79 14.52 1.33 3.87
CA ILE A 79 13.90 1.13 5.18
C ILE A 79 12.96 2.29 5.50
N PHE A 80 13.40 3.53 5.31
CA PHE A 80 12.57 4.72 5.54
C PHE A 80 11.31 4.70 4.66
N ALA A 81 11.47 4.43 3.37
CA ALA A 81 10.37 4.33 2.43
C ALA A 81 9.37 3.23 2.83
N ALA A 82 9.88 2.06 3.25
CA ALA A 82 9.04 0.97 3.77
C ALA A 82 8.27 1.39 5.03
N SER A 83 8.93 2.07 5.98
CA SER A 83 8.30 2.53 7.22
C SER A 83 7.20 3.56 6.97
N ILE A 84 7.44 4.54 6.09
CA ILE A 84 6.42 5.52 5.68
C ILE A 84 5.26 4.81 4.99
N GLY A 85 5.55 3.91 4.05
CA GLY A 85 4.54 3.09 3.38
C GLY A 85 3.66 2.30 4.34
N PHE A 86 4.29 1.63 5.30
CA PHE A 86 3.61 0.88 6.34
C PHE A 86 2.72 1.79 7.21
N ALA A 87 3.29 2.88 7.74
CA ALA A 87 2.61 3.76 8.69
C ALA A 87 1.40 4.47 8.05
N THR A 88 1.57 4.99 6.84
CA THR A 88 0.49 5.69 6.10
C THR A 88 -0.65 4.75 5.75
N THR A 89 -0.34 3.55 5.27
CA THR A 89 -1.34 2.52 4.98
C THR A 89 -2.10 2.09 6.22
N LEU A 90 -1.40 1.95 7.36
CA LEU A 90 -2.04 1.57 8.62
C LEU A 90 -2.97 2.69 9.15
N ALA A 91 -2.61 3.94 8.89
CA ALA A 91 -3.38 5.13 9.23
C ALA A 91 -4.57 5.38 8.28
N GLU A 92 -4.62 4.71 7.13
CA GLU A 92 -5.64 4.93 6.11
C GLU A 92 -7.05 4.54 6.60
N PRO A 93 -8.01 5.49 6.69
CA PRO A 93 -9.36 5.21 7.21
C PRO A 93 -10.17 4.25 6.33
N SER A 94 -10.00 4.35 5.01
CA SER A 94 -10.70 3.50 4.04
C SER A 94 -10.33 2.02 4.22
N LEU A 95 -9.08 1.73 4.59
CA LEU A 95 -8.62 0.37 4.90
C LEU A 95 -9.31 -0.21 6.15
N ILE A 96 -9.56 0.61 7.16
CA ILE A 96 -10.31 0.19 8.35
C ILE A 96 -11.73 -0.24 7.96
N ALA A 97 -12.39 0.54 7.11
CA ALA A 97 -13.75 0.24 6.65
C ALA A 97 -13.81 -1.08 5.86
N VAL A 98 -12.90 -1.28 4.90
CA VAL A 98 -12.81 -2.53 4.12
C VAL A 98 -12.49 -3.72 5.02
N ALA A 99 -11.60 -3.57 6.00
CA ALA A 99 -11.25 -4.64 6.93
C ALA A 99 -12.41 -5.03 7.87
N ILE A 100 -13.21 -4.07 8.33
CA ILE A 100 -14.44 -4.35 9.09
C ILE A 100 -15.43 -5.11 8.21
N LYS A 101 -15.62 -4.68 6.95
CA LYS A 101 -16.54 -5.35 6.04
C LYS A 101 -16.08 -6.78 5.72
N ALA A 102 -14.79 -6.96 5.46
CA ALA A 102 -14.16 -8.26 5.24
C ALA A 102 -14.44 -9.24 6.39
N ARG A 103 -14.27 -8.80 7.64
CA ARG A 103 -14.55 -9.63 8.83
C ARG A 103 -16.02 -10.07 8.91
N GLN A 104 -16.95 -9.15 8.60
CA GLN A 104 -18.38 -9.44 8.62
C GLN A 104 -18.77 -10.48 7.56
N VAL A 105 -18.29 -10.31 6.32
CA VAL A 105 -18.62 -11.22 5.22
C VAL A 105 -17.90 -12.56 5.30
N SER A 106 -16.74 -12.61 5.98
CA SER A 106 -15.97 -13.83 6.17
C SER A 106 -16.39 -14.66 7.39
N GLY A 107 -17.46 -14.27 8.10
CA GLY A 107 -17.87 -14.95 9.34
C GLY A 107 -16.78 -14.95 10.43
N GLY A 108 -15.90 -13.94 10.43
CA GLY A 108 -14.79 -13.83 11.39
C GLY A 108 -13.48 -14.52 11.01
N ALA A 109 -13.41 -15.25 9.88
CA ALA A 109 -12.17 -15.87 9.42
C ALA A 109 -11.03 -14.87 9.12
N ILE A 110 -11.38 -13.67 8.63
CA ILE A 110 -10.46 -12.55 8.43
C ILE A 110 -10.57 -11.61 9.62
N THR A 111 -9.46 -11.33 10.29
CA THR A 111 -9.45 -10.35 11.37
C THR A 111 -9.18 -8.94 10.81
N VAL A 112 -9.80 -7.93 11.42
CA VAL A 112 -9.61 -6.52 11.01
C VAL A 112 -8.13 -6.14 11.07
N TRP A 113 -7.46 -6.48 12.17
CA TRP A 113 -6.03 -6.22 12.34
C TRP A 113 -5.15 -7.05 11.42
N GLY A 114 -5.48 -8.33 11.20
CA GLY A 114 -4.71 -9.20 10.30
C GLY A 114 -4.71 -8.67 8.86
N LEU A 115 -5.87 -8.25 8.37
CA LEU A 115 -5.97 -7.65 7.03
C LEU A 115 -5.19 -6.33 6.96
N ARG A 116 -5.37 -5.43 7.94
CA ARG A 116 -4.66 -4.14 7.96
C ARG A 116 -3.15 -4.29 7.94
N ILE A 117 -2.61 -5.17 8.79
CA ILE A 117 -1.17 -5.44 8.85
C ILE A 117 -0.68 -6.09 7.54
N SER A 118 -1.45 -7.03 6.97
CA SER A 118 -1.11 -7.63 5.68
C SER A 118 -1.01 -6.58 4.57
N VAL A 119 -2.00 -5.70 4.44
CA VAL A 119 -1.98 -4.61 3.44
C VAL A 119 -0.79 -3.68 3.69
N ALA A 120 -0.57 -3.24 4.93
CA ALA A 120 0.54 -2.34 5.28
C ALA A 120 1.91 -2.95 4.98
N ILE A 121 2.11 -4.26 5.25
CA ILE A 121 3.33 -4.98 4.87
C ILE A 121 3.49 -5.03 3.34
N GLY A 122 2.39 -5.29 2.62
CA GLY A 122 2.39 -5.27 1.16
C GLY A 122 2.87 -3.91 0.62
N VAL A 123 2.26 -2.81 1.09
CA VAL A 123 2.68 -1.46 0.70
C VAL A 123 4.14 -1.18 1.06
N ALA A 124 4.58 -1.56 2.26
CA ALA A 124 5.96 -1.35 2.71
C ALA A 124 6.97 -2.03 1.77
N ILE A 125 6.73 -3.29 1.41
CA ILE A 125 7.58 -4.05 0.48
C ILE A 125 7.52 -3.43 -0.91
N GLY A 126 6.33 -3.09 -1.40
CA GLY A 126 6.14 -2.49 -2.72
C GLY A 126 6.88 -1.15 -2.83
N ILE A 127 6.76 -0.29 -1.83
CA ILE A 127 7.43 1.01 -1.80
C ILE A 127 8.94 0.82 -1.71
N ALA A 128 9.46 -0.06 -0.84
CA ALA A 128 10.89 -0.35 -0.80
C ALA A 128 11.43 -0.82 -2.16
N LEU A 129 10.70 -1.70 -2.86
CA LEU A 129 11.08 -2.17 -4.18
C LEU A 129 11.00 -1.06 -5.24
N GLY A 130 9.99 -0.20 -5.17
CA GLY A 130 9.87 0.94 -6.07
C GLY A 130 10.96 1.98 -5.83
N THR A 131 11.36 2.23 -4.58
CA THR A 131 12.50 3.04 -4.20
C THR A 131 13.81 2.45 -4.72
N PHE A 132 14.01 1.14 -4.58
CA PHE A 132 15.13 0.42 -5.22
C PHE A 132 15.15 0.62 -6.73
N ARG A 133 13.98 0.54 -7.38
CA ARG A 133 13.81 0.77 -8.81
C ARG A 133 14.16 2.22 -9.22
N ILE A 134 13.81 3.22 -8.42
CA ILE A 134 14.20 4.63 -8.66
C ILE A 134 15.73 4.77 -8.62
N VAL A 135 16.38 4.18 -7.60
CA VAL A 135 17.85 4.23 -7.46
C VAL A 135 18.55 3.54 -8.62
N THR A 136 18.14 2.31 -8.95
CA THR A 136 18.77 1.51 -10.01
C THR A 136 18.40 1.94 -11.42
N GLY A 137 17.28 2.65 -11.61
CA GLY A 137 16.84 3.12 -12.91
C GLY A 137 16.26 2.07 -13.83
N THR A 138 15.92 0.90 -13.29
CA THR A 138 15.38 -0.20 -14.07
C THR A 138 13.98 0.16 -14.62
N PRO A 139 13.58 -0.32 -15.80
CA PRO A 139 12.29 0.03 -16.38
C PRO A 139 11.11 -0.49 -15.52
N LEU A 140 10.13 0.39 -15.24
CA LEU A 140 8.97 0.08 -14.40
C LEU A 140 8.17 -1.14 -14.90
N HIS A 141 8.01 -1.27 -16.22
CA HIS A 141 7.14 -2.29 -16.82
C HIS A 141 7.57 -3.72 -16.47
N TYR A 142 8.87 -4.00 -16.27
CA TYR A 142 9.32 -5.34 -15.86
C TYR A 142 8.73 -5.74 -14.51
N TYR A 143 8.74 -4.84 -13.53
CA TYR A 143 8.20 -5.09 -12.19
C TYR A 143 6.69 -5.29 -12.22
N ILE A 144 5.99 -4.45 -12.98
CA ILE A 144 4.53 -4.52 -13.08
C ILE A 144 4.10 -5.79 -13.81
N ILE A 145 4.75 -6.16 -14.91
CA ILE A 145 4.46 -7.41 -15.62
C ILE A 145 4.71 -8.62 -14.72
N VAL A 146 5.87 -8.70 -14.07
CA VAL A 146 6.20 -9.83 -13.17
C VAL A 146 5.22 -9.90 -11.99
N GLY A 147 4.92 -8.75 -11.37
CA GLY A 147 3.99 -8.70 -10.26
C GLY A 147 2.57 -9.10 -10.66
N TYR A 148 2.08 -8.69 -11.83
CA TYR A 148 0.77 -9.14 -12.32
C TYR A 148 0.73 -10.60 -12.72
N VAL A 149 1.80 -11.15 -13.31
CA VAL A 149 1.92 -12.60 -13.53
C VAL A 149 1.79 -13.34 -12.20
N PHE A 150 2.47 -12.88 -11.16
CA PHE A 150 2.36 -13.46 -9.83
C PHE A 150 0.95 -13.33 -9.24
N VAL A 151 0.31 -12.16 -9.38
CA VAL A 151 -1.09 -11.93 -8.95
C VAL A 151 -2.05 -12.88 -9.68
N ILE A 152 -1.90 -13.08 -10.98
CA ILE A 152 -2.74 -14.00 -11.77
C ILE A 152 -2.58 -15.44 -11.24
N ILE A 153 -1.34 -15.88 -11.02
CA ILE A 153 -1.05 -17.20 -10.45
C ILE A 153 -1.69 -17.32 -9.06
N GLN A 154 -1.45 -16.37 -8.16
CA GLN A 154 -2.05 -16.38 -6.82
C GLN A 154 -3.58 -16.39 -6.86
N THR A 155 -4.18 -15.66 -7.79
CA THR A 155 -5.64 -15.59 -7.97
C THR A 155 -6.22 -16.98 -8.27
N ALA A 156 -5.52 -17.81 -9.04
CA ALA A 156 -5.95 -19.18 -9.34
C ALA A 156 -5.98 -20.09 -8.09
N PHE A 157 -5.16 -19.80 -7.07
CA PHE A 157 -5.08 -20.56 -5.82
C PHE A 157 -5.79 -19.89 -4.63
N ALA A 158 -6.27 -18.66 -4.78
CA ALA A 158 -6.86 -17.90 -3.69
C ALA A 158 -8.35 -18.27 -3.46
N PRO A 159 -8.84 -18.20 -2.21
CA PRO A 159 -10.26 -18.41 -1.92
C PRO A 159 -11.11 -17.35 -2.62
N ARG A 160 -12.22 -17.75 -3.26
CA ARG A 160 -13.07 -16.84 -4.07
C ARG A 160 -13.58 -15.61 -3.31
N MET A 161 -13.80 -15.75 -2.00
CA MET A 161 -14.26 -14.66 -1.14
C MET A 161 -13.20 -13.55 -0.96
N ILE A 162 -11.92 -13.89 -1.09
CA ILE A 162 -10.80 -12.98 -0.81
C ILE A 162 -10.43 -12.18 -2.04
N ILE A 163 -10.57 -12.75 -3.23
CA ILE A 163 -10.12 -12.13 -4.48
C ILE A 163 -10.69 -10.70 -4.60
N PRO A 164 -12.01 -10.46 -4.46
CA PRO A 164 -12.53 -9.08 -4.52
C PRO A 164 -11.94 -8.16 -3.46
N LEU A 165 -11.75 -8.66 -2.23
CA LEU A 165 -11.16 -7.89 -1.13
C LEU A 165 -9.68 -7.54 -1.39
N ALA A 166 -8.91 -8.44 -2.00
CA ALA A 166 -7.52 -8.20 -2.35
C ALA A 166 -7.39 -7.09 -3.39
N TYR A 167 -8.21 -7.15 -4.45
CA TYR A 167 -8.22 -6.11 -5.48
C TYR A 167 -8.77 -4.76 -4.97
N ASP A 168 -9.78 -4.78 -4.08
CA ASP A 168 -10.27 -3.57 -3.42
C ASP A 168 -9.21 -2.95 -2.49
N SER A 169 -8.42 -3.79 -1.81
CA SER A 169 -7.32 -3.34 -0.95
C SER A 169 -6.23 -2.59 -1.72
N GLY A 170 -5.96 -2.97 -2.99
CA GLY A 170 -5.06 -2.22 -3.86
C GLY A 170 -5.62 -0.84 -4.25
N GLY A 171 -6.93 -0.72 -4.44
CA GLY A 171 -7.60 0.56 -4.65
C GLY A 171 -7.61 1.43 -3.38
N VAL A 172 -7.76 0.82 -2.21
CA VAL A 172 -7.72 1.50 -0.92
C VAL A 172 -6.37 2.17 -0.65
N THR A 173 -5.25 1.55 -1.04
CA THR A 173 -3.92 2.15 -0.87
C THR A 173 -3.67 3.29 -1.85
N THR A 174 -4.54 3.47 -2.85
CA THR A 174 -4.58 4.67 -3.70
C THR A 174 -5.44 5.81 -3.15
N SER A 175 -5.82 5.74 -1.87
CA SER A 175 -6.73 6.73 -1.28
C SER A 175 -6.01 7.92 -0.65
N THR A 176 -6.75 8.68 0.14
CA THR A 176 -6.51 10.09 0.42
C THR A 176 -5.27 10.37 1.26
N VAL A 177 -4.83 9.42 2.10
CA VAL A 177 -3.63 9.59 2.94
C VAL A 177 -2.40 9.04 2.21
N THR A 178 -2.50 7.84 1.66
CA THR A 178 -1.34 7.10 1.17
C THR A 178 -0.77 7.70 -0.13
N VAL A 179 -1.59 8.05 -1.13
CA VAL A 179 -1.08 8.50 -2.44
C VAL A 179 -0.28 9.79 -2.38
N PRO A 180 -0.75 10.88 -1.75
CA PRO A 180 0.00 12.13 -1.71
C PRO A 180 1.39 11.92 -1.08
N LEU A 181 1.46 11.18 0.03
CA LEU A 181 2.70 10.84 0.71
C LEU A 181 3.66 10.01 -0.14
N VAL A 182 3.15 8.95 -0.79
CA VAL A 182 3.95 8.10 -1.66
C VAL A 182 4.44 8.86 -2.89
N ALA A 183 3.58 9.69 -3.48
CA ALA A 183 3.94 10.54 -4.62
C ALA A 183 5.03 11.53 -4.24
N ALA A 184 4.92 12.21 -3.10
CA ALA A 184 5.93 13.14 -2.63
C ALA A 184 7.28 12.46 -2.34
N LEU A 185 7.26 11.30 -1.66
CA LEU A 185 8.45 10.51 -1.44
C LEU A 185 9.12 10.10 -2.76
N GLY A 186 8.32 9.60 -3.71
CA GLY A 186 8.81 9.16 -5.02
C GLY A 186 9.37 10.33 -5.84
N LEU A 187 8.65 11.45 -5.92
CA LEU A 187 9.07 12.66 -6.62
C LEU A 187 10.32 13.27 -6.00
N GLY A 188 10.36 13.40 -4.67
CA GLY A 188 11.51 13.93 -3.93
C GLY A 188 12.76 13.06 -4.14
N LEU A 189 12.64 11.74 -3.99
CA LEU A 189 13.77 10.84 -4.22
C LEU A 189 14.24 10.85 -5.68
N ALA A 190 13.32 10.85 -6.65
CA ALA A 190 13.70 10.91 -8.05
C ALA A 190 14.29 12.27 -8.45
N ALA A 191 14.06 13.33 -7.68
CA ALA A 191 14.71 14.63 -7.87
C ALA A 191 16.15 14.66 -7.33
N THR A 192 16.45 13.88 -6.29
CA THR A 192 17.79 13.84 -5.67
C THR A 192 18.73 12.81 -6.27
N VAL A 193 18.18 11.74 -6.87
CA VAL A 193 19.00 10.70 -7.53
C VAL A 193 19.40 11.15 -8.95
N PRO A 194 20.71 11.23 -9.28
CA PRO A 194 21.16 11.67 -10.60
C PRO A 194 20.62 10.80 -11.75
N GLY A 195 20.21 11.46 -12.84
CA GLY A 195 19.73 10.78 -14.05
C GLY A 195 18.31 10.19 -13.94
N ARG A 196 17.52 10.63 -12.95
CA ARG A 196 16.12 10.23 -12.77
C ARG A 196 15.15 11.34 -13.13
N SER A 197 13.99 10.95 -13.62
CA SER A 197 12.88 11.84 -13.91
C SER A 197 11.85 11.73 -12.79
N PRO A 198 11.54 12.83 -12.06
CA PRO A 198 10.48 12.79 -11.06
C PRO A 198 9.15 12.26 -11.61
N LEU A 199 8.78 12.67 -12.83
CA LEU A 199 7.54 12.25 -13.46
C LEU A 199 7.52 10.76 -13.83
N LEU A 200 8.55 10.27 -14.53
CA LEU A 200 8.57 8.87 -14.98
C LEU A 200 8.95 7.92 -13.86
N ASP A 201 9.86 8.33 -12.98
CA ASP A 201 10.43 7.47 -11.96
C ASP A 201 9.74 7.59 -10.60
N GLY A 202 9.46 8.81 -10.17
CA GLY A 202 8.83 9.08 -8.89
C GLY A 202 7.36 8.68 -8.85
N PHE A 203 6.57 9.07 -9.86
CA PHE A 203 5.15 8.74 -9.91
C PHE A 203 4.88 7.23 -10.01
N GLY A 204 5.81 6.48 -10.62
CA GLY A 204 5.75 5.02 -10.74
C GLY A 204 5.66 4.28 -9.40
N LEU A 205 6.03 4.93 -8.29
CA LEU A 205 5.95 4.36 -6.94
C LEU A 205 4.51 4.00 -6.52
N ILE A 206 3.51 4.74 -7.04
CA ILE A 206 2.09 4.49 -6.78
C ILE A 206 1.66 3.10 -7.31
N ALA A 207 2.23 2.68 -8.44
CA ALA A 207 1.91 1.37 -9.01
C ALA A 207 2.34 0.23 -8.08
N PHE A 208 3.49 0.35 -7.43
CA PHE A 208 3.93 -0.61 -6.42
C PHE A 208 3.07 -0.59 -5.16
N ALA A 209 2.70 0.60 -4.68
CA ALA A 209 1.80 0.77 -3.54
C ALA A 209 0.41 0.16 -3.78
N SER A 210 -0.01 -0.01 -5.04
CA SER A 210 -1.29 -0.63 -5.42
C SER A 210 -1.18 -2.14 -5.62
N LEU A 211 -0.07 -2.61 -6.22
CA LEU A 211 0.10 -4.00 -6.64
C LEU A 211 0.43 -4.95 -5.48
N PHE A 212 1.36 -4.55 -4.62
CA PHE A 212 1.84 -5.43 -3.54
C PHE A 212 0.81 -5.71 -2.43
N PRO A 213 -0.12 -4.80 -2.08
CA PRO A 213 -1.24 -5.12 -1.21
C PRO A 213 -2.08 -6.28 -1.71
N ILE A 214 -2.35 -6.35 -3.02
CA ILE A 214 -3.14 -7.42 -3.63
C ILE A 214 -2.43 -8.77 -3.36
N MET A 215 -1.13 -8.83 -3.63
CA MET A 215 -0.30 -10.01 -3.40
C MET A 215 -0.26 -10.42 -1.92
N SER A 216 -0.08 -9.45 -1.02
CA SER A 216 0.00 -9.67 0.42
C SER A 216 -1.32 -10.17 0.99
N VAL A 217 -2.45 -9.58 0.60
CA VAL A 217 -3.78 -9.99 1.06
C VAL A 217 -4.12 -11.40 0.59
N MET A 218 -3.82 -11.73 -0.67
CA MET A 218 -4.02 -13.10 -1.16
C MET A 218 -3.16 -14.10 -0.39
N GLY A 219 -1.88 -13.77 -0.14
CA GLY A 219 -0.99 -14.61 0.67
C GLY A 219 -1.48 -14.78 2.11
N TYR A 220 -1.87 -13.69 2.77
CA TYR A 220 -2.44 -13.72 4.13
C TYR A 220 -3.67 -14.62 4.21
N ALA A 221 -4.55 -14.54 3.22
CA ALA A 221 -5.76 -15.33 3.23
C ALA A 221 -5.54 -16.80 2.93
N GLN A 222 -4.63 -17.13 2.00
CA GLN A 222 -4.21 -18.51 1.75
C GLN A 222 -3.64 -19.15 3.03
N ILE A 223 -2.78 -18.42 3.75
CA ILE A 223 -2.21 -18.86 5.04
C ILE A 223 -3.33 -19.02 6.09
N SER A 224 -4.26 -18.06 6.16
CA SER A 224 -5.34 -18.10 7.14
C SER A 224 -6.31 -19.25 6.90
N GLU A 225 -6.69 -19.51 5.64
CA GLU A 225 -7.55 -20.63 5.27
C GLU A 225 -6.85 -21.97 5.55
N TRP A 226 -5.55 -22.07 5.24
CA TRP A 226 -4.76 -23.26 5.53
C TRP A 226 -4.69 -23.57 7.03
N ARG A 227 -4.46 -22.54 7.87
CA ARG A 227 -4.49 -22.69 9.34
C ARG A 227 -5.88 -23.13 9.82
N TYR A 228 -6.94 -22.49 9.33
CA TYR A 228 -8.31 -22.84 9.69
C TYR A 228 -8.65 -24.31 9.37
N LYS A 229 -8.30 -24.78 8.15
CA LYS A 229 -8.51 -26.19 7.75
C LYS A 229 -7.73 -27.18 8.64
N ARG A 230 -6.51 -26.83 9.05
CA ARG A 230 -5.72 -27.67 9.98
C ARG A 230 -6.35 -27.73 11.37
N ASP A 231 -6.81 -26.61 11.91
CA ASP A 231 -7.42 -26.55 13.24
C ASP A 231 -8.74 -27.33 13.31
N VAL A 232 -9.57 -27.25 12.26
CA VAL A 232 -10.82 -28.03 12.15
C VAL A 232 -10.49 -29.53 12.12
N LYS A 233 -9.55 -29.94 11.27
CA LYS A 233 -9.15 -31.35 11.14
C LYS A 233 -8.56 -31.92 12.45
N GLN A 234 -7.83 -31.10 13.20
CA GLN A 234 -7.31 -31.50 14.52
C GLN A 234 -8.44 -31.69 15.53
N LYS A 235 -9.41 -30.77 15.60
CA LYS A 235 -10.57 -30.88 16.49
C LYS A 235 -11.45 -32.09 16.16
N GLU A 236 -11.62 -32.42 14.88
CA GLU A 236 -12.33 -33.64 14.46
C GLU A 236 -11.59 -34.91 14.92
N ARG A 237 -10.26 -34.93 14.77
CA ARG A 237 -9.43 -36.05 15.22
C ARG A 237 -9.47 -36.25 16.74
N GLU A 238 -9.43 -35.16 17.50
CA GLU A 238 -9.57 -35.18 18.96
C GLU A 238 -10.97 -35.65 19.41
N LYS A 239 -12.02 -35.32 18.65
CA LYS A 239 -13.37 -35.83 18.92
C LYS A 239 -13.47 -37.33 18.66
N GLN A 240 -12.89 -37.82 17.56
CA GLN A 240 -12.86 -39.26 17.24
C GLN A 240 -12.12 -40.08 18.30
N LEU A 241 -10.96 -39.60 18.74
CA LEU A 241 -10.16 -40.23 19.81
C LEU A 241 -10.86 -40.24 21.18
N LYS A 242 -11.83 -39.35 21.43
CA LYS A 242 -12.62 -39.30 22.66
C LYS A 242 -13.90 -40.13 22.60
N SER A 243 -14.29 -40.60 21.40
CA SER A 243 -15.47 -41.43 21.18
C SER A 243 -15.17 -42.93 21.07
N GLU A 244 -13.89 -43.30 21.01
CA GLU A 244 -13.36 -44.67 21.13
C GLU A 244 -12.93 -44.95 22.57
#